data_AF-A0A9X4HFN6-F1
#
_entry.id   AF-A0A9X4HFN6-F1
#
_cell.length_a   1.000
_cell.length_b   1.000
_cell.length_c   1.000
_cell.angle_alpha   90.00
_cell.angle_beta   90.00
_cell.angle_gamma   90.00
#
_symmetry.space_group_name_H-M   'P 1'
#
loop_
_entity.id
_entity.type
_entity.pdbx_description
1 polymer ?
#
loop_
_entity_poly.entity_id
_entity_poly.type
_entity_poly.pdbx_seq_one_letter_code
_entity_poly.pdbx_strand_id
1 'polypeptide(L)' 'MKIRVDVSDEDLESMQCESLEEFEQQFRNQLDNGVVTDDGGAGCDWMTEYQLEIVKV' A
#
# COMPACT_ATOMS: atom_id res chain seq x y z
N MET A 1 -8.09 7.85 -8.18
CA MET A 1 -8.56 6.45 -8.02
C MET A 1 -8.82 6.16 -6.54
N LYS A 2 -9.73 5.25 -6.17
CA LYS A 2 -9.91 4.84 -4.75
C LYS A 2 -9.46 3.40 -4.59
N ILE A 3 -8.55 3.16 -3.65
CA ILE A 3 -8.03 1.84 -3.28
C ILE A 3 -8.48 1.59 -1.85
N ARG A 4 -9.23 0.51 -1.64
CA ARG A 4 -9.60 0.04 -0.31
C ARG A 4 -8.87 -1.26 -0.05
N VAL A 5 -8.21 -1.35 1.09
CA VAL A 5 -7.53 -2.56 1.56
C VAL A 5 -8.11 -2.93 2.91
N ASP A 6 -8.70 -4.11 2.97
CA ASP A 6 -9.16 -4.70 4.22
C ASP A 6 -7.98 -5.48 4.83
N VAL A 7 -7.64 -5.20 6.09
CA VAL A 7 -6.42 -5.65 6.77
C VAL A 7 -6.79 -6.40 8.05
N SER A 8 -6.39 -7.66 8.14
CA SER A 8 -6.53 -8.49 9.34
C SER A 8 -5.35 -8.31 10.31
N ASP A 9 -5.38 -8.94 11.48
CA ASP A 9 -4.21 -9.00 12.37
C ASP A 9 -3.07 -9.82 11.75
N GLU A 10 -3.39 -10.89 11.03
CA GLU A 10 -2.39 -11.73 10.33
C GLU A 10 -1.63 -10.94 9.24
N ASP A 11 -2.31 -10.02 8.56
CA ASP A 11 -1.69 -9.15 7.55
C ASP A 11 -0.71 -8.15 8.19
N LEU A 12 -1.07 -7.59 9.35
CA LEU A 12 -0.18 -6.72 10.12
C LEU A 12 1.05 -7.49 10.59
N GLU A 13 0.87 -8.68 11.15
CA GLU A 13 1.96 -9.54 11.59
C GLU A 13 2.88 -9.95 10.43
N SER A 14 2.30 -10.32 9.28
CA SER A 14 3.03 -10.71 8.08
C SER A 14 3.89 -9.58 7.53
N MET A 15 3.40 -8.34 7.62
CA MET A 15 4.13 -7.13 7.23
C MET A 15 4.96 -6.52 8.37
N GLN A 16 5.03 -7.18 9.53
CA GLN A 16 5.74 -6.71 10.71
C GLN A 16 5.35 -5.28 11.11
N CYS A 17 4.07 -4.95 10.98
CA CYS A 17 3.51 -3.66 11.35
C CYS A 17 2.77 -3.81 12.68
N GLU A 18 3.03 -2.91 13.63
CA GLU A 18 2.37 -2.91 14.94
C GLU A 18 1.04 -2.14 14.93
N SER A 19 0.75 -1.43 13.83
CA SER A 19 -0.47 -0.66 13.66
C SER A 19 -0.92 -0.54 12.20
N LEU A 20 -2.19 -0.15 12.00
CA LEU A 20 -2.73 0.15 10.68
C LEU A 20 -2.04 1.36 10.02
N GLU A 21 -1.56 2.33 10.81
CA GLU A 21 -0.86 3.50 10.30
C GLU A 21 0.50 3.10 9.71
N GLU A 22 1.25 2.24 10.39
CA GLU A 22 2.50 1.68 9.87
C GLU A 22 2.28 0.86 8.61
N PHE A 23 1.23 0.04 8.60
CA PHE A 23 0.83 -0.72 7.42
C PHE A 23 0.49 0.21 6.25
N GLU A 24 -0.29 1.28 6.49
CA GLU A 24 -0.65 2.24 5.46
C GLU A 24 0.59 2.89 4.85
N GLN A 25 1.54 3.33 5.68
CA GLN A 25 2.77 3.95 5.20
C GLN A 25 3.62 2.98 4.37
N GLN A 26 3.79 1.74 4.85
CA GLN A 26 4.53 0.71 4.11
C GLN A 26 3.84 0.36 2.79
N PHE A 27 2.53 0.21 2.80
CA PHE A 27 1.75 -0.11 1.61
C PHE A 27 1.80 1.02 0.58
N ARG A 28 1.67 2.28 1.01
CA ARG A 28 1.89 3.45 0.13
C ARG A 28 3.29 3.44 -0.46
N ASN A 29 4.31 3.19 0.35
CA ASN A 29 5.68 3.13 -0.15
C ASN A 29 5.87 2.00 -1.19
N GLN A 30 5.23 0.85 -1.01
CA GLN A 30 5.26 -0.23 -2.00
C GLN A 30 4.49 0.14 -3.29
N LEU A 31 3.35 0.82 -3.18
CA LEU A 31 2.60 1.31 -4.34
C LEU A 31 3.40 2.36 -5.13
N ASP A 32 4.03 3.29 -4.43
CA ASP A 32 4.72 4.42 -5.04
C ASP A 32 6.10 4.02 -5.57
N ASN A 33 6.82 3.13 -4.87
CA ASN A 33 8.23 2.81 -5.15
C ASN A 33 8.52 1.33 -5.43
N GLY A 34 7.60 0.42 -5.07
CA GLY A 34 7.83 -1.03 -5.15
C GLY A 34 7.38 -1.69 -6.45
N VAL A 35 6.46 -1.07 -7.19
CA VAL A 35 6.04 -1.54 -8.52
C VAL A 35 6.97 -0.93 -9.56
N VAL A 36 8.02 -1.67 -9.93
CA VAL A 36 8.83 -1.37 -11.12
C VAL A 36 8.26 -2.17 -12.27
N THR A 37 7.60 -1.52 -13.22
CA THR A 37 7.17 -2.17 -14.47
C THR A 37 8.40 -2.59 -15.27
N ASP A 38 8.28 -3.56 -16.20
CA ASP A 38 9.42 -4.09 -16.98
C ASP A 38 10.20 -2.98 -17.76
N ASP A 39 9.62 -1.80 -17.94
CA ASP A 39 10.22 -0.61 -18.56
C ASP A 39 10.82 0.40 -17.55
N GLY A 40 10.84 0.09 -16.25
CA GLY A 40 11.46 0.90 -15.21
C GLY A 40 10.57 2.01 -14.64
N GLY A 41 9.29 2.06 -15.01
CA GLY A 41 8.31 2.97 -14.42
C GLY A 41 7.95 2.57 -12.99
N ALA A 42 7.84 3.55 -12.10
CA ALA A 42 7.36 3.31 -10.75
C ALA A 42 5.82 3.33 -10.72
N GLY A 43 5.18 2.63 -9.79
CA GLY A 43 3.71 2.64 -9.66
C GLY A 43 3.12 4.04 -9.50
N CYS A 44 3.90 5.00 -8.97
CA CYS A 44 3.53 6.41 -8.90
C CYS A 44 3.39 7.09 -10.27
N ASP A 45 4.03 6.58 -11.33
CA ASP A 45 3.89 7.12 -12.70
C ASP A 45 2.51 6.82 -13.29
N TRP A 46 1.84 5.76 -12.82
CA TRP A 46 0.52 5.33 -13.32
C TRP A 46 -0.63 5.77 -12.40
N MET A 47 -0.34 6.06 -11.14
CA MET A 47 -1.31 6.47 -10.11
C MET A 47 -1.12 7.93 -9.71
N THR A 48 -1.23 8.85 -10.68
CA THR A 48 -1.01 10.30 -10.48
C THR A 48 -1.78 10.87 -9.28
N GLU A 49 -2.99 10.36 -8.99
CA GLU A 49 -3.74 10.64 -7.76
C GLU A 49 -4.59 9.43 -7.31
N TYR A 50 -4.39 8.98 -6.06
CA TYR A 50 -5.21 7.96 -5.43
C TYR A 50 -5.56 8.30 -3.96
N GLN A 51 -6.74 7.85 -3.55
CA GLN A 51 -7.16 7.80 -2.15
C GLN A 51 -7.02 6.36 -1.67
N LEU A 52 -6.17 6.16 -0.66
CA LEU A 52 -6.03 4.89 0.03
C LEU A 52 -6.88 4.91 1.30
N GLU A 53 -7.68 3.87 1.48
CA GLU A 53 -8.46 3.62 2.69
C GLU A 53 -8.07 2.23 3.22
N ILE A 54 -7.41 2.21 4.38
CA ILE A 54 -7.08 0.99 5.10
C ILE A 54 -8.18 0.73 6.13
N VAL A 55 -8.79 -0.45 6.10
CA VAL A 55 -9.89 -0.82 7.00
C VAL A 55 -9.54 -2.10 7.74
N LYS A 56 -9.66 -2.09 9.07
CA LYS A 56 -9.51 -3.29 9.88
C LYS A 56 -10.70 -4.23 9.69
N VAL A 57 -10.44 -5.52 9.50
CA VAL A 57 -11.47 -6.58 9.41
C VAL A 57 -11.21 -7.73 10.37
#